data_AF-A0A5M3XZ43-F1
#
_entry.id   AF-A0A5M3XZ43-F1
#
_cell.length_a   1.000
_cell.length_b   1.000
_cell.length_c   1.000
_cell.angle_alpha   90.00
_cell.angle_beta   90.00
_cell.angle_gamma   90.00
#
_symmetry.space_group_name_H-M   'P 1'
#
loop_
_entity.id
_entity.type
_entity.pdbx_description
1 polymer ?
#
loop_
_entity_poly.entity_id
_entity_poly.type
_entity_poly.pdbx_seq_one_letter_code
_entity_poly.pdbx_strand_id
1 'polypeptide(L)'
;MCAFESRLGREQEPDGPDAVEDIQMTRADRADFHGVLANIYSTVARADLILDAIEFPPLRRPSFTDTAESAWNDIFREINNGIVQAGYRGLLEHALRVYGNNPHLQRLRDRYLRPSPRPAPAPEAQEPQEPEEPARAAPPETCHVIFRADNENDRAAARDLLEAAGLAPAEVWSTPSAVSFRVGSADSTMIRRILDHTDFGWTVVPPGIPDYLLRQLFIEGPDGRQFRIVDAPAQQTVGHVAAEVVGAYGQNFPGGKRPTVIDHVNPDGSGRRLNPDGTLHEEGVHDGDRLRVGFHATAAAVNPVDREDALFRVKNQVLDYAAAHPDFRVEANSLLAPTEYRLEFEQPSFGPPEVPGGEPVDIGFHVVVIMLGPEFPVVAPQVFWMTPFFHPNVWPNYDSPRMRENKSAAGLVCLGALDESYESSLDFGTLCAMLREIAAYRNYSVWKDDGSVDFFDGDAARWAELAGGPRIARIGGTPSHARLQRKGSYINVIEQA
;
A
#
# COMPACT_ATOMS: atom_id res chain seq x y z
N MET A 1 43.89 39.88 51.23
CA MET A 1 42.63 40.46 51.76
C MET A 1 41.54 40.10 50.79
N CYS A 2 40.89 38.96 51.04
CA CYS A 2 39.55 38.87 51.67
C CYS A 2 38.47 39.12 50.59
N ALA A 3 37.93 38.06 49.97
CA ALA A 3 36.87 37.21 50.53
C ALA A 3 35.66 38.05 50.95
N PHE A 4 34.60 38.00 50.15
CA PHE A 4 33.24 38.12 50.66
C PHE A 4 32.34 37.17 49.87
N GLU A 5 32.02 36.08 50.55
CA GLU A 5 30.90 35.20 50.26
C GLU A 5 29.60 36.02 50.23
N SER A 6 28.66 35.61 49.38
CA SER A 6 27.25 35.88 49.64
C SER A 6 26.47 34.61 49.34
N ARG A 7 26.29 33.84 50.40
CA ARG A 7 25.19 32.91 50.57
C ARG A 7 23.89 33.70 50.41
N LEU A 8 23.19 33.47 49.30
CA LEU A 8 21.74 33.49 49.31
C LEU A 8 21.33 32.05 49.08
N GLY A 9 20.90 31.43 50.17
CA GLY A 9 20.28 30.13 50.14
C GLY A 9 19.09 30.20 49.19
N ARG A 10 19.11 29.36 48.16
CA ARG A 10 17.87 28.77 47.72
C ARG A 10 17.53 27.73 48.76
N GLU A 11 16.51 28.06 49.54
CA GLU A 11 15.66 27.10 50.21
C GLU A 11 15.50 25.89 49.29
N GLN A 12 15.87 24.71 49.80
CA GLN A 12 15.41 23.45 49.23
C GLN A 12 13.89 23.51 49.32
N GLU A 13 13.26 23.89 48.20
CA GLU A 13 11.86 23.60 47.99
C GLU A 13 11.67 22.09 48.15
N PRO A 14 10.64 21.69 48.91
CA PRO A 14 10.41 20.29 49.23
C PRO A 14 10.16 19.50 47.95
N ASP A 15 10.68 18.26 47.91
CA ASP A 15 10.44 17.24 46.87
C ASP A 15 9.14 17.48 46.09
N GLY A 16 9.29 18.05 44.88
CA GLY A 16 8.28 18.00 43.83
C GLY A 16 8.18 16.57 43.29
N PRO A 17 6.99 16.18 42.80
CA PRO A 17 6.47 14.81 42.91
C PRO A 17 7.44 13.80 42.30
N ASP A 18 7.85 12.79 43.10
CA ASP A 18 8.62 11.60 42.71
C ASP A 18 9.44 11.78 41.42
N ALA A 19 10.72 12.15 41.52
CA ALA A 19 11.62 12.11 40.36
C ALA A 19 11.61 10.69 39.79
N VAL A 20 10.81 10.45 38.75
CA VAL A 20 10.54 9.11 38.27
C VAL A 20 11.83 8.60 37.61
N GLU A 21 12.49 7.63 38.24
CA GLU A 21 13.73 7.08 37.71
C GLU A 21 13.50 6.48 36.31
N ASP A 22 14.40 6.79 35.38
CA ASP A 22 14.33 6.26 34.03
C ASP A 22 14.48 4.73 34.02
N ILE A 23 13.90 4.08 33.01
CA ILE A 23 13.98 2.63 32.86
C ILE A 23 15.36 2.22 32.32
N GLN A 24 16.00 1.25 32.98
CA GLN A 24 17.28 0.70 32.54
C GLN A 24 17.06 -0.44 31.55
N MET A 25 16.83 -0.10 30.28
CA MET A 25 16.63 -1.09 29.22
C MET A 25 17.92 -1.80 28.84
N THR A 26 17.85 -3.13 28.65
CA THR A 26 18.96 -3.90 28.06
C THR A 26 19.28 -3.43 26.64
N ARG A 27 20.50 -3.70 26.15
CA ARG A 27 20.90 -3.33 24.78
C ARG A 27 19.97 -3.92 23.71
N ALA A 28 19.52 -5.15 23.90
CA ALA A 28 18.60 -5.83 22.98
C ALA A 28 17.20 -5.19 23.02
N ASP A 29 16.65 -4.95 24.22
CA ASP A 29 15.33 -4.33 24.36
C ASP A 29 15.32 -2.87 23.88
N ARG A 30 16.46 -2.16 24.01
CA ARG A 30 16.62 -0.80 23.48
C ARG A 30 16.63 -0.79 21.96
N ALA A 31 17.26 -1.77 21.31
CA ALA A 31 17.26 -1.90 19.86
C ALA A 31 15.85 -2.26 19.34
N ASP A 32 15.15 -3.17 20.03
CA ASP A 32 13.74 -3.49 19.73
C ASP A 32 12.84 -2.27 19.91
N PHE A 33 12.99 -1.54 21.01
CA PHE A 33 12.23 -0.31 21.27
C PHE A 33 12.52 0.79 20.24
N HIS A 34 13.79 0.96 19.86
CA HIS A 34 14.20 1.89 18.82
C HIS A 34 13.55 1.54 17.47
N GLY A 35 13.60 0.28 17.04
CA GLY A 35 12.96 -0.16 15.79
C GLY A 35 11.45 0.07 15.80
N VAL A 36 10.80 -0.19 16.93
CA VAL A 36 9.36 0.06 17.12
C VAL A 36 9.05 1.56 17.02
N LEU A 37 9.81 2.44 17.68
CA LEU A 37 9.60 3.88 17.60
C LEU A 37 9.93 4.45 16.22
N ALA A 38 10.99 3.97 15.57
CA ALA A 38 11.35 4.38 14.21
C ALA A 38 10.28 3.99 13.18
N ASN A 39 9.60 2.87 13.40
CA ASN A 39 8.48 2.43 12.56
C ASN A 39 7.20 3.25 12.84
N ILE A 40 6.82 3.41 14.11
CA ILE A 40 5.60 4.12 14.52
C ILE A 40 5.69 5.63 14.25
N TYR A 41 6.82 6.24 14.61
CA TYR A 41 7.09 7.67 14.52
C TYR A 41 8.12 7.96 13.42
N SER A 42 7.84 7.50 12.21
CA SER A 42 8.75 7.53 11.06
C SER A 42 8.95 8.90 10.38
N THR A 43 8.30 9.96 10.86
CA THR A 43 8.37 11.31 10.28
C THR A 43 8.58 12.37 11.37
N VAL A 44 9.15 13.52 11.00
CA VAL A 44 9.38 14.66 11.92
C VAL A 44 8.09 15.02 12.67
N ALA A 45 6.98 15.21 11.94
CA ALA A 45 5.71 15.63 12.53
C ALA A 45 5.15 14.62 13.56
N ARG A 46 5.35 13.32 13.34
CA ARG A 46 4.93 12.28 14.30
C ARG A 46 5.90 12.18 15.48
N ALA A 47 7.19 12.23 15.22
CA ALA A 47 8.21 12.24 16.26
C ALA A 47 8.03 13.46 17.17
N ASP A 48 7.71 14.63 16.62
CA ASP A 48 7.44 15.85 17.39
C ASP A 48 6.33 15.66 18.42
N LEU A 49 5.26 14.92 18.11
CA LEU A 49 4.17 14.66 19.07
C LEU A 49 4.65 13.95 20.34
N ILE A 50 5.48 12.92 20.18
CA ILE A 50 6.02 12.18 21.32
C ILE A 50 7.19 12.92 21.98
N LEU A 51 8.01 13.62 21.20
CA LEU A 51 9.12 14.44 21.68
C LEU A 51 8.64 15.66 22.48
N ASP A 52 7.56 16.31 22.07
CA ASP A 52 6.88 17.36 22.85
C ASP A 52 6.36 16.78 24.18
N ALA A 53 5.76 15.59 24.13
CA ALA A 53 5.18 14.96 25.30
C ALA A 53 6.21 14.49 26.34
N ILE A 54 7.48 14.32 25.95
CA ILE A 54 8.60 14.07 26.87
C ILE A 54 9.47 15.33 27.09
N GLU A 55 9.00 16.50 26.67
CA GLU A 55 9.71 17.78 26.81
C GLU A 55 11.11 17.82 26.15
N PHE A 56 11.29 17.07 25.06
CA PHE A 56 12.55 17.06 24.32
C PHE A 56 12.78 18.40 23.60
N PRO A 57 13.94 19.07 23.76
CA PRO A 57 14.15 20.43 23.26
C PRO A 57 14.02 20.57 21.72
N PRO A 58 13.19 21.48 21.20
CA PRO A 58 12.96 21.65 19.76
C PRO A 58 14.23 21.93 18.94
N LEU A 59 15.16 22.73 19.50
CA LEU A 59 16.42 23.10 18.84
C LEU A 59 17.43 21.95 18.73
N ARG A 60 17.17 20.81 19.37
CA ARG A 60 18.04 19.63 19.40
C ARG A 60 17.45 18.45 18.64
N ARG A 61 16.29 18.63 18.00
CA ARG A 61 15.63 17.58 17.23
C ARG A 61 16.35 17.38 15.90
N PRO A 62 16.76 16.14 15.56
CA PRO A 62 17.40 15.86 14.28
C PRO A 62 16.41 15.98 13.12
N SER A 63 16.93 16.30 11.93
CA SER A 63 16.14 16.22 10.70
C SER A 63 15.98 14.75 10.28
N PHE A 64 14.79 14.38 9.79
CA PHE A 64 14.52 13.03 9.28
C PHE A 64 14.84 12.91 7.78
N THR A 65 15.91 13.59 7.32
CA THR A 65 16.26 13.69 5.89
C THR A 65 16.83 12.39 5.30
N ASP A 66 17.45 11.56 6.13
CA ASP A 66 18.05 10.29 5.69
C ASP A 66 17.10 9.11 5.92
N THR A 67 16.96 8.66 7.17
CA THR A 67 15.98 7.63 7.58
C THR A 67 15.44 7.91 8.98
N ALA A 68 14.23 7.42 9.26
CA ALA A 68 13.66 7.49 10.60
C ALA A 68 14.54 6.80 11.65
N GLU A 69 15.14 5.66 11.30
CA GLU A 69 16.07 4.94 12.17
C GLU A 69 17.28 5.79 12.56
N SER A 70 17.86 6.53 11.59
CA SER A 70 18.99 7.43 11.84
C SER A 70 18.61 8.58 12.77
N ALA A 71 17.45 9.22 12.53
CA ALA A 71 16.96 10.30 13.38
C ALA A 71 16.64 9.81 14.80
N TRP A 72 16.03 8.64 14.95
CA TRP A 72 15.76 8.04 16.26
C TRP A 72 17.04 7.59 16.98
N ASN A 73 18.10 7.23 16.26
CA ASN A 73 19.41 6.97 16.86
C ASN A 73 20.00 8.25 17.48
N ASP A 74 19.90 9.37 16.78
CA ASP A 74 20.35 10.67 17.28
C ASP A 74 19.53 11.11 18.50
N ILE A 75 18.19 10.93 18.47
CA ILE A 75 17.31 11.22 19.62
C ILE A 75 17.70 10.36 20.83
N PHE A 76 17.89 9.04 20.64
CA PHE A 76 18.28 8.13 21.72
C PHE A 76 19.66 8.51 22.28
N ARG A 77 20.58 8.95 21.44
CA ARG A 77 21.89 9.47 21.87
C ARG A 77 21.73 10.70 22.78
N GLU A 78 20.89 11.66 22.40
CA GLU A 78 20.63 12.85 23.22
C GLU A 78 19.90 12.51 24.54
N ILE A 79 18.99 11.53 24.53
CA ILE A 79 18.37 11.02 25.77
C ILE A 79 19.42 10.38 26.68
N ASN A 80 20.34 9.57 26.13
CA ASN A 80 21.45 9.01 26.91
C ASN A 80 22.39 10.08 27.47
N ASN A 81 22.49 11.24 26.81
CA ASN A 81 23.23 12.40 27.30
C ASN A 81 22.49 13.18 28.41
N GLY A 82 21.29 12.72 28.80
CA GLY A 82 20.52 13.29 29.91
C GLY A 82 19.75 14.56 29.57
N ILE A 83 19.45 14.78 28.28
CA ILE A 83 18.72 15.99 27.86
C ILE A 83 17.25 16.01 28.31
N VAL A 84 16.68 14.84 28.57
CA VAL A 84 15.33 14.62 29.10
C VAL A 84 15.42 13.76 30.36
N GLN A 85 14.74 14.17 31.43
CA GLN A 85 14.59 13.33 32.62
C GLN A 85 13.60 12.18 32.35
N ALA A 86 13.95 10.96 32.75
CA ALA A 86 13.12 9.77 32.52
C ALA A 86 12.78 9.52 31.03
N GLY A 87 13.70 9.83 30.11
CA GLY A 87 13.41 9.85 28.68
C GLY A 87 12.91 8.51 28.11
N TYR A 88 13.51 7.38 28.48
CA TYR A 88 13.04 6.09 27.98
C TYR A 88 11.68 5.69 28.57
N ARG A 89 11.46 5.99 29.86
CA ARG A 89 10.20 5.76 30.54
C ARG A 89 9.09 6.61 29.90
N GLY A 90 9.33 7.90 29.71
CA GLY A 90 8.39 8.83 29.10
C GLY A 90 8.03 8.44 27.67
N LEU A 91 9.03 8.04 26.88
CA LEU A 91 8.80 7.51 25.53
C LEU A 91 7.92 6.26 25.56
N LEU A 92 8.21 5.31 26.45
CA LEU A 92 7.49 4.05 26.52
C LEU A 92 6.05 4.25 27.00
N GLU A 93 5.84 5.04 28.04
CA GLU A 93 4.51 5.37 28.57
C GLU A 93 3.66 6.13 27.56
N HIS A 94 4.24 7.10 26.85
CA HIS A 94 3.52 7.82 25.81
C HIS A 94 3.19 6.91 24.62
N ALA A 95 4.14 6.11 24.16
CA ALA A 95 3.90 5.15 23.08
C ALA A 95 2.84 4.11 23.47
N LEU A 96 2.80 3.65 24.71
CA LEU A 96 1.75 2.75 25.24
C LEU A 96 0.38 3.42 25.35
N ARG A 97 0.32 4.73 25.59
CA ARG A 97 -0.95 5.46 25.65
C ARG A 97 -1.62 5.53 24.27
N VAL A 98 -0.82 5.73 23.23
CA VAL A 98 -1.30 5.87 21.84
C VAL A 98 -1.42 4.50 21.16
N TYR A 99 -0.50 3.58 21.44
CA TYR A 99 -0.36 2.27 20.81
C TYR A 99 -0.39 1.13 21.83
N GLY A 100 -1.35 1.16 22.75
CA GLY A 100 -1.44 0.22 23.89
C GLY A 100 -1.61 -1.25 23.51
N ASN A 101 -1.99 -1.55 22.26
CA ASN A 101 -2.13 -2.91 21.73
C ASN A 101 -0.88 -3.43 20.99
N ASN A 102 0.19 -2.64 20.88
CA ASN A 102 1.41 -3.09 20.22
C ASN A 102 2.13 -4.15 21.10
N PRO A 103 2.37 -5.38 20.60
CA PRO A 103 2.91 -6.47 21.41
C PRO A 103 4.35 -6.22 21.88
N HIS A 104 5.17 -5.48 21.13
CA HIS A 104 6.51 -5.12 21.58
C HIS A 104 6.46 -4.11 22.74
N LEU A 105 5.62 -3.08 22.62
CA LEU A 105 5.43 -2.10 23.70
C LEU A 105 4.82 -2.76 24.95
N GLN A 106 3.87 -3.68 24.79
CA GLN A 106 3.29 -4.44 25.92
C GLN A 106 4.32 -5.32 26.62
N ARG A 107 5.20 -6.00 25.88
CA ARG A 107 6.32 -6.77 26.47
C ARG A 107 7.26 -5.85 27.26
N LEU A 108 7.59 -4.69 26.71
CA LEU A 108 8.44 -3.70 27.40
C LEU A 108 7.74 -3.12 28.64
N ARG A 109 6.43 -2.86 28.58
CA ARG A 109 5.61 -2.44 29.73
C ARG A 109 5.68 -3.46 30.86
N ASP A 110 5.44 -4.73 30.54
CA ASP A 110 5.36 -5.79 31.54
C ASP A 110 6.74 -6.06 32.18
N ARG A 111 7.82 -5.76 31.45
CA ARG A 111 9.20 -5.91 31.90
C ARG A 111 9.74 -4.72 32.71
N TYR A 112 9.38 -3.48 32.34
CA TYR A 112 10.03 -2.27 32.86
C TYR A 112 9.10 -1.31 33.62
N LEU A 113 7.79 -1.37 33.38
CA LEU A 113 6.82 -0.44 33.99
C LEU A 113 5.92 -1.11 35.03
N ARG A 114 5.77 -2.44 35.03
CA ARG A 114 5.07 -3.15 36.11
C ARG A 114 5.99 -3.27 37.34
N PRO A 115 5.55 -2.86 38.53
CA PRO A 115 6.26 -3.18 39.76
C PRO A 115 6.25 -4.70 39.95
N SER A 116 7.42 -5.31 40.16
CA SER A 116 7.54 -6.74 40.45
C SER A 116 6.58 -7.13 41.57
N PRO A 117 5.77 -8.20 41.43
CA PRO A 117 5.00 -8.70 42.56
C PRO A 117 5.96 -9.13 43.66
N ARG A 118 5.73 -8.66 44.90
CA ARG A 118 6.45 -9.18 46.07
C ARG A 118 6.32 -10.70 46.10
N PRO A 119 7.40 -11.44 46.42
CA PRO A 119 7.30 -12.87 46.60
C PRO A 119 6.28 -13.14 47.73
N ALA A 120 5.25 -13.93 47.41
CA ALA A 120 4.33 -14.46 48.41
C ALA A 120 5.11 -15.36 49.38
N PRO A 121 4.72 -15.40 50.68
CA PRO A 121 5.38 -16.25 51.66
C PRO A 121 5.25 -17.73 51.30
N ALA A 122 6.28 -18.50 51.66
CA ALA A 122 6.48 -19.90 51.32
C ALA A 122 5.24 -20.78 51.63
N PRO A 123 4.93 -21.79 50.80
CA PRO A 123 3.87 -22.75 51.12
C PRO A 123 4.29 -23.62 52.30
N GLU A 124 3.43 -23.68 53.31
CA GLU A 124 3.50 -24.64 54.40
C GLU A 124 3.36 -26.08 53.87
N ALA A 125 4.04 -27.00 54.56
CA ALA A 125 4.21 -28.40 54.20
C ALA A 125 2.87 -29.12 53.92
N GLN A 126 2.76 -29.71 52.74
CA GLN A 126 1.76 -30.75 52.46
C GLN A 126 2.37 -32.13 52.74
N GLU A 127 1.63 -32.92 53.51
CA GLU A 127 1.92 -34.33 53.81
C GLU A 127 1.91 -35.21 52.55
N PRO A 128 2.59 -36.37 52.56
CA PRO A 128 2.89 -37.14 51.36
C PRO A 128 1.64 -37.83 50.80
N GLN A 129 1.30 -37.54 49.54
CA GLN A 129 0.37 -38.36 48.76
C GLN A 129 1.12 -39.51 48.06
N GLU A 130 0.51 -40.68 48.12
CA GLU A 130 0.93 -41.95 47.52
C GLU A 130 1.15 -41.86 45.99
N PRO A 131 1.98 -42.74 45.41
CA PRO A 131 2.47 -42.58 44.04
C PRO A 131 1.38 -42.94 43.02
N GLU A 132 0.88 -41.92 42.31
CA GLU A 132 0.15 -42.10 41.06
C GLU A 132 1.10 -42.57 39.95
N GLU A 133 0.64 -43.58 39.20
CA GLU A 133 1.29 -44.18 38.04
C GLU A 133 1.78 -43.12 37.03
N PRO A 134 2.88 -43.40 36.30
CA PRO A 134 3.46 -42.42 35.38
C PRO A 134 2.44 -42.04 34.31
N ALA A 135 1.91 -40.82 34.41
CA ALA A 135 1.21 -40.16 33.34
C ALA A 135 2.05 -40.29 32.08
N ARG A 136 1.48 -40.95 31.09
CA ARG A 136 2.02 -41.10 29.74
C ARG A 136 2.39 -39.69 29.27
N ALA A 137 3.68 -39.38 29.25
CA ALA A 137 4.18 -38.07 28.86
C ALA A 137 3.51 -37.69 27.54
N ALA A 138 2.74 -36.60 27.56
CA ALA A 138 2.29 -36.00 26.33
C ALA A 138 3.52 -35.81 25.44
N PRO A 139 3.49 -36.19 24.15
CA PRO A 139 4.62 -35.97 23.27
C PRO A 139 5.01 -34.50 23.39
N PRO A 140 6.32 -34.17 23.47
CA PRO A 140 6.75 -32.79 23.58
C PRO A 140 6.10 -32.00 22.45
N GLU A 141 5.49 -30.86 22.76
CA GLU A 141 4.90 -30.01 21.73
C GLU A 141 6.03 -29.58 20.79
N THR A 142 6.02 -30.06 19.56
CA THR A 142 7.00 -29.74 18.54
C THR A 142 6.35 -28.94 17.41
N CYS A 143 7.16 -28.29 16.58
CA CYS A 143 6.66 -27.49 15.47
C CYS A 143 6.02 -28.38 14.40
N HIS A 144 5.10 -27.78 13.64
CA HIS A 144 4.64 -28.33 12.36
C HIS A 144 5.15 -27.45 11.21
N VAL A 145 5.36 -28.04 10.05
CA VAL A 145 5.75 -27.35 8.83
C VAL A 145 4.78 -27.73 7.73
N ILE A 146 4.06 -26.75 7.21
CA ILE A 146 3.12 -26.91 6.11
C ILE A 146 3.84 -26.52 4.82
N PHE A 147 3.91 -27.43 3.85
CA PHE A 147 4.43 -27.18 2.51
C PHE A 147 3.31 -27.06 1.49
N ARG A 148 3.48 -26.16 0.53
CA ARG A 148 2.74 -26.17 -0.74
C ARG A 148 3.35 -27.25 -1.63
N ALA A 149 2.53 -28.19 -2.06
CA ALA A 149 2.96 -29.35 -2.85
C ALA A 149 1.85 -29.76 -3.81
N ASP A 150 2.10 -29.61 -5.11
CA ASP A 150 1.08 -29.82 -6.15
C ASP A 150 1.02 -31.28 -6.62
N ASN A 151 2.02 -32.08 -6.26
CA ASN A 151 2.13 -33.48 -6.63
C ASN A 151 2.90 -34.31 -5.59
N GLU A 152 2.92 -35.64 -5.77
CA GLU A 152 3.57 -36.56 -4.83
C GLU A 152 5.10 -36.43 -4.80
N ASN A 153 5.72 -36.02 -5.91
CA ASN A 153 7.17 -35.79 -5.96
C ASN A 153 7.55 -34.58 -5.11
N ASP A 154 6.75 -33.51 -5.13
CA ASP A 154 6.96 -32.34 -4.28
C ASP A 154 6.86 -32.70 -2.79
N ARG A 155 5.90 -33.56 -2.42
CA ARG A 155 5.75 -34.05 -1.03
C ARG A 155 6.93 -34.89 -0.59
N ALA A 156 7.39 -35.80 -1.45
CA ALA A 156 8.56 -36.61 -1.19
C ALA A 156 9.81 -35.73 -1.02
N ALA A 157 10.01 -34.76 -1.91
CA ALA A 157 11.12 -33.82 -1.84
C ALA A 157 11.09 -32.95 -0.57
N ALA A 158 9.90 -32.49 -0.14
CA ALA A 158 9.73 -31.77 1.11
C ALA A 158 10.07 -32.64 2.34
N ARG A 159 9.65 -33.92 2.35
CA ARG A 159 10.02 -34.88 3.40
C ARG A 159 11.54 -35.10 3.42
N ASP A 160 12.15 -35.39 2.27
CA ASP A 160 13.59 -35.63 2.15
C ASP A 160 14.40 -34.43 2.64
N LEU A 161 13.93 -33.21 2.37
CA LEU A 161 14.54 -31.97 2.83
C LEU A 161 14.55 -31.86 4.36
N LEU A 162 13.41 -32.13 5.00
CA LEU A 162 13.31 -32.13 6.46
C LEU A 162 14.14 -33.28 7.08
N GLU A 163 14.19 -34.45 6.46
CA GLU A 163 15.04 -35.56 6.89
C GLU A 163 16.53 -35.22 6.81
N ALA A 164 16.97 -34.62 5.69
CA ALA A 164 18.35 -34.18 5.49
C ALA A 164 18.77 -33.10 6.50
N ALA A 165 17.82 -32.28 6.95
CA ALA A 165 18.01 -31.30 8.02
C ALA A 165 18.02 -31.91 9.44
N GLY A 166 17.82 -33.22 9.58
CA GLY A 166 17.77 -33.92 10.86
C GLY A 166 16.49 -33.64 11.67
N LEU A 167 15.43 -33.16 11.01
CA LEU A 167 14.17 -32.75 11.66
C LEU A 167 13.17 -33.89 11.85
N ALA A 168 13.49 -35.12 11.41
CA ALA A 168 12.68 -36.33 11.60
C ALA A 168 11.16 -36.10 11.32
N PRO A 169 10.79 -35.73 10.09
CA PRO A 169 9.42 -35.37 9.74
C PRO A 169 8.44 -36.54 9.87
N ALA A 170 7.29 -36.29 10.49
CA ALA A 170 6.14 -37.19 10.51
C ALA A 170 4.94 -36.48 9.88
N GLU A 171 4.34 -37.06 8.84
CA GLU A 171 3.17 -36.47 8.19
C GLU A 171 1.96 -36.48 9.13
N VAL A 172 1.26 -35.35 9.22
CA VAL A 172 0.07 -35.16 10.05
C VAL A 172 -1.18 -35.22 9.19
N TRP A 173 -1.19 -34.49 8.07
CA TRP A 173 -2.26 -34.48 7.08
C TRP A 173 -1.72 -34.00 5.72
N SER A 174 -2.49 -34.28 4.66
CA SER A 174 -2.23 -33.81 3.31
C SER A 174 -3.52 -33.48 2.56
N THR A 175 -3.47 -32.47 1.69
CA THR A 175 -4.49 -32.09 0.71
C THR A 175 -3.89 -32.17 -0.70
N PRO A 176 -4.67 -32.08 -1.79
CA PRO A 176 -4.12 -32.05 -3.13
C PRO A 176 -3.06 -30.96 -3.38
N SER A 177 -3.04 -29.87 -2.61
CA SER A 177 -2.12 -28.73 -2.80
C SER A 177 -1.20 -28.42 -1.61
N ALA A 178 -1.32 -29.16 -0.49
CA ALA A 178 -0.51 -28.93 0.70
C ALA A 178 -0.26 -30.20 1.52
N VAL A 179 0.78 -30.21 2.35
CA VAL A 179 1.09 -31.28 3.31
C VAL A 179 1.64 -30.68 4.61
N SER A 180 1.24 -31.22 5.76
CA SER A 180 1.78 -30.83 7.07
C SER A 180 2.65 -31.95 7.64
N PHE A 181 3.87 -31.59 8.05
CA PHE A 181 4.78 -32.45 8.78
C PHE A 181 5.02 -31.92 10.19
N ARG A 182 4.80 -32.76 11.19
CA ARG A 182 5.34 -32.54 12.53
C ARG A 182 6.83 -32.85 12.51
N VAL A 183 7.65 -31.96 13.04
CA VAL A 183 9.11 -32.13 13.10
C VAL A 183 9.59 -32.34 14.53
N GLY A 184 10.76 -32.94 14.71
CA GLY A 184 11.36 -33.25 16.02
C GLY A 184 11.99 -32.05 16.75
N SER A 185 11.66 -30.82 16.36
CA SER A 185 12.18 -29.60 16.99
C SER A 185 11.04 -28.66 17.39
N ALA A 186 11.18 -28.01 18.53
CA ALA A 186 10.29 -26.94 19.01
C ALA A 186 10.82 -25.53 18.64
N ASP A 187 12.04 -25.43 18.10
CA ASP A 187 12.64 -24.14 17.71
C ASP A 187 12.19 -23.72 16.31
N SER A 188 11.10 -22.96 16.26
CA SER A 188 10.57 -22.40 15.02
C SER A 188 11.56 -21.47 14.29
N THR A 189 12.49 -20.82 14.99
CA THR A 189 13.47 -19.90 14.38
C THR A 189 14.59 -20.65 13.68
N MET A 190 15.02 -21.78 14.25
CA MET A 190 15.95 -22.69 13.58
C MET A 190 15.33 -23.27 12.32
N ILE A 191 14.07 -23.75 12.40
CA ILE A 191 13.39 -24.36 11.26
C ILE A 191 13.21 -23.35 10.12
N ARG A 192 12.75 -22.12 10.41
CA ARG A 192 12.64 -21.06 9.38
C ARG A 192 13.96 -20.83 8.65
N ARG A 193 15.07 -20.70 9.37
CA ARG A 193 16.41 -20.51 8.77
C ARG A 193 16.84 -21.66 7.85
N ILE A 194 16.44 -22.89 8.15
CA ILE A 194 16.72 -24.05 7.29
C ILE A 194 15.90 -23.95 6.00
N LEU A 195 14.65 -23.51 6.10
CA LEU A 195 13.70 -23.46 5.00
C LEU A 195 13.82 -22.21 4.11
N ASP A 196 14.41 -21.12 4.61
CA ASP A 196 14.64 -19.87 3.87
C ASP A 196 15.45 -20.05 2.57
N HIS A 197 16.20 -21.15 2.46
CA HIS A 197 17.05 -21.46 1.30
C HIS A 197 16.38 -22.42 0.30
N THR A 198 15.07 -22.63 0.41
CA THR A 198 14.33 -23.62 -0.37
C THR A 198 13.39 -22.94 -1.35
N ASP A 199 13.15 -23.58 -2.49
CA ASP A 199 12.22 -23.07 -3.52
C ASP A 199 10.74 -23.41 -3.21
N PHE A 200 10.48 -24.09 -2.09
CA PHE A 200 9.13 -24.44 -1.68
C PHE A 200 8.43 -23.27 -0.98
N GLY A 201 7.11 -23.14 -1.20
CA GLY A 201 6.27 -22.35 -0.31
C GLY A 201 6.03 -23.11 1.00
N TRP A 202 6.39 -22.53 2.15
CA TRP A 202 6.26 -23.19 3.45
C TRP A 202 5.68 -22.27 4.54
N THR A 203 5.15 -22.86 5.60
CA THR A 203 4.69 -22.16 6.80
C THR A 203 5.06 -22.97 8.04
N VAL A 204 5.80 -22.37 8.97
CA VAL A 204 6.17 -23.01 10.25
C VAL A 204 5.14 -22.65 11.31
N VAL A 205 4.48 -23.66 11.85
CA VAL A 205 3.53 -23.57 12.96
C VAL A 205 4.26 -23.89 14.27
N PRO A 206 4.32 -22.94 15.23
CA PRO A 206 4.94 -23.17 16.52
C PRO A 206 4.24 -24.27 17.34
N PRO A 207 4.92 -24.82 18.37
CA PRO A 207 4.31 -25.75 19.30
C PRO A 207 3.04 -25.18 19.95
N GLY A 208 2.03 -26.03 20.14
CA GLY A 208 0.76 -25.67 20.79
C GLY A 208 -0.21 -24.83 19.93
N ILE A 209 0.17 -24.50 18.69
CA ILE A 209 -0.66 -23.75 17.74
C ILE A 209 -1.31 -24.70 16.72
N PRO A 210 -2.60 -24.54 16.39
CA PRO A 210 -3.28 -25.43 15.46
C PRO A 210 -2.78 -25.24 14.01
N ASP A 211 -2.47 -26.35 13.35
CA ASP A 211 -2.00 -26.43 11.96
C ASP A 211 -3.16 -26.79 11.01
N TYR A 212 -3.90 -25.78 10.56
CA TYR A 212 -5.04 -25.99 9.66
C TYR A 212 -5.02 -25.04 8.47
N LEU A 213 -5.82 -25.37 7.46
CA LEU A 213 -5.96 -24.63 6.22
C LEU A 213 -7.34 -23.96 6.13
N LEU A 214 -7.36 -22.77 5.56
CA LEU A 214 -8.56 -22.14 5.02
C LEU A 214 -8.73 -22.65 3.59
N ARG A 215 -9.85 -23.32 3.31
CA ARG A 215 -10.11 -23.98 2.03
C ARG A 215 -10.15 -22.98 0.89
N GLN A 216 -10.73 -21.81 1.13
CA GLN A 216 -10.81 -20.73 0.16
C GLN A 216 -10.77 -19.36 0.81
N LEU A 217 -10.02 -18.44 0.20
CA LEU A 217 -10.06 -17.01 0.46
C LEU A 217 -10.32 -16.26 -0.84
N PHE A 218 -11.19 -15.26 -0.79
CA PHE A 218 -11.45 -14.37 -1.92
C PHE A 218 -10.72 -13.07 -1.70
N ILE A 219 -9.89 -12.66 -2.64
CA ILE A 219 -9.04 -11.49 -2.46
C ILE A 219 -9.23 -10.52 -3.62
N GLU A 220 -9.59 -9.29 -3.32
CA GLU A 220 -9.62 -8.19 -4.28
C GLU A 220 -8.23 -7.55 -4.32
N GLY A 221 -7.57 -7.52 -5.48
CA GLY A 221 -6.27 -6.89 -5.66
C GLY A 221 -6.35 -5.36 -5.78
N PRO A 222 -5.21 -4.67 -5.85
CA PRO A 222 -5.15 -3.19 -5.84
C PRO A 222 -5.87 -2.49 -7.01
N ASP A 223 -6.13 -3.21 -8.10
CA ASP A 223 -6.88 -2.77 -9.28
C ASP A 223 -8.35 -3.24 -9.29
N GLY A 224 -8.82 -3.89 -8.22
CA GLY A 224 -10.17 -4.45 -8.13
C GLY A 224 -10.31 -5.87 -8.69
N ARG A 225 -9.26 -6.46 -9.29
CA ARG A 225 -9.30 -7.84 -9.80
C ARG A 225 -9.47 -8.84 -8.67
N GLN A 226 -10.31 -9.86 -8.87
CA GLN A 226 -10.52 -10.92 -7.87
C GLN A 226 -9.57 -12.10 -8.06
N PHE A 227 -9.00 -12.54 -6.95
CA PHE A 227 -8.16 -13.71 -6.78
C PHE A 227 -8.85 -14.68 -5.82
N ARG A 228 -8.54 -15.97 -5.99
CA ARG A 228 -8.96 -17.01 -5.07
C ARG A 228 -7.74 -17.81 -4.67
N ILE A 229 -7.41 -17.77 -3.38
CA ILE A 229 -6.37 -18.63 -2.81
C ILE A 229 -7.05 -19.86 -2.22
N VAL A 230 -6.55 -21.04 -2.57
CA VAL A 230 -7.04 -22.33 -2.08
C VAL A 230 -6.06 -22.87 -1.05
N ASP A 231 -6.56 -23.54 -0.02
CA ASP A 231 -5.76 -24.21 1.00
C ASP A 231 -4.73 -23.29 1.69
N ALA A 232 -5.13 -22.05 2.01
CA ALA A 232 -4.26 -21.08 2.68
C ALA A 232 -3.95 -21.51 4.13
N PRO A 233 -2.68 -21.69 4.53
CA PRO A 233 -2.33 -21.98 5.91
C PRO A 233 -2.82 -20.87 6.84
N ALA A 234 -3.57 -21.20 7.88
CA ALA A 234 -4.06 -20.20 8.83
C ALA A 234 -2.92 -19.48 9.58
N GLN A 235 -1.74 -20.11 9.61
CA GLN A 235 -0.52 -19.58 10.22
C GLN A 235 0.37 -18.82 9.21
N GLN A 236 -0.06 -18.69 7.95
CA GLN A 236 0.58 -17.78 6.99
C GLN A 236 0.34 -16.34 7.44
N THR A 237 1.35 -15.49 7.31
CA THR A 237 1.20 -14.06 7.63
C THR A 237 0.35 -13.37 6.57
N VAL A 238 -0.41 -12.38 7.01
CA VAL A 238 -1.18 -11.51 6.13
C VAL A 238 -0.27 -10.90 5.05
N GLY A 239 0.92 -10.41 5.42
CA GLY A 239 1.88 -9.84 4.47
C GLY A 239 2.28 -10.80 3.33
N HIS A 240 2.47 -12.09 3.62
CA HIS A 240 2.76 -13.07 2.57
C HIS A 240 1.57 -13.28 1.62
N VAL A 241 0.34 -13.24 2.13
CA VAL A 241 -0.86 -13.28 1.28
C VAL A 241 -0.90 -12.09 0.31
N ALA A 242 -0.57 -10.88 0.77
CA ALA A 242 -0.47 -9.72 -0.12
C ALA A 242 0.65 -9.88 -1.16
N ALA A 243 1.82 -10.37 -0.75
CA ALA A 243 2.94 -10.58 -1.65
C ALA A 243 2.60 -11.58 -2.77
N GLU A 244 1.89 -12.65 -2.44
CA GLU A 244 1.38 -13.64 -3.41
C GLU A 244 0.45 -13.00 -4.44
N VAL A 245 -0.51 -12.17 -3.98
CA VAL A 245 -1.46 -11.46 -4.86
C VAL A 245 -0.75 -10.43 -5.74
N VAL A 246 0.14 -9.61 -5.18
CA VAL A 246 0.88 -8.60 -5.96
C VAL A 246 1.85 -9.25 -6.95
N GLY A 247 2.49 -10.36 -6.57
CA GLY A 247 3.36 -11.13 -7.45
C GLY A 247 2.68 -11.59 -8.74
N ALA A 248 1.36 -11.84 -8.70
CA ALA A 248 0.58 -12.25 -9.86
C ALA A 248 0.48 -11.18 -10.97
N TYR A 249 0.78 -9.91 -10.67
CA TYR A 249 0.73 -8.81 -11.65
C TYR A 249 2.05 -8.61 -12.42
N GLY A 250 3.14 -9.29 -12.02
CA GLY A 250 4.45 -9.18 -12.66
C GLY A 250 5.23 -7.92 -12.28
N GLN A 251 6.53 -7.89 -12.63
CA GLN A 251 7.49 -6.88 -12.16
C GLN A 251 7.19 -5.43 -12.61
N ASN A 252 6.37 -5.25 -13.64
CA ASN A 252 6.05 -3.95 -14.22
C ASN A 252 4.72 -3.35 -13.73
N PHE A 253 4.06 -3.97 -12.74
CA PHE A 253 2.81 -3.44 -12.19
C PHE A 253 3.03 -2.06 -11.53
N PRO A 254 2.29 -1.02 -11.94
CA PRO A 254 2.36 0.29 -11.30
C PRO A 254 2.11 0.18 -9.79
N GLY A 255 3.04 0.68 -8.98
CA GLY A 255 2.93 0.58 -7.52
C GLY A 255 3.41 -0.75 -6.92
N GLY A 256 3.85 -1.74 -7.70
CA GLY A 256 4.33 -3.04 -7.18
C GLY A 256 5.56 -2.99 -6.26
N LYS A 257 6.24 -1.84 -6.18
CA LYS A 257 7.33 -1.55 -5.22
C LYS A 257 6.85 -0.91 -3.92
N ARG A 258 5.57 -0.51 -3.83
CA ARG A 258 4.99 0.12 -2.64
C ARG A 258 4.67 -0.95 -1.60
N PRO A 259 4.82 -0.67 -0.30
CA PRO A 259 4.39 -1.61 0.72
C PRO A 259 2.89 -1.87 0.55
N THR A 260 2.42 -3.07 0.83
CA THR A 260 1.02 -3.46 0.66
C THR A 260 0.29 -3.46 1.99
N VAL A 261 -1.02 -3.33 1.92
CA VAL A 261 -1.91 -3.41 3.08
C VAL A 261 -3.07 -4.32 2.75
N ILE A 262 -3.60 -5.01 3.75
CA ILE A 262 -4.75 -5.91 3.57
C ILE A 262 -5.85 -5.51 4.52
N ASP A 263 -7.04 -5.34 3.97
CA ASP A 263 -8.27 -5.16 4.71
C ASP A 263 -9.09 -6.45 4.67
N HIS A 264 -9.62 -6.87 5.81
CA HIS A 264 -10.71 -7.83 5.87
C HIS A 264 -12.02 -7.12 5.55
N VAL A 265 -12.76 -7.64 4.57
CA VAL A 265 -13.98 -7.00 4.05
C VAL A 265 -15.19 -7.66 4.69
N ASN A 266 -15.89 -6.89 5.50
CA ASN A 266 -17.15 -7.30 6.12
C ASN A 266 -18.26 -7.44 5.05
N PRO A 267 -19.35 -8.17 5.35
CA PRO A 267 -20.47 -8.34 4.43
C PRO A 267 -21.16 -7.02 4.00
N ASP A 268 -21.05 -5.98 4.81
CA ASP A 268 -21.55 -4.63 4.52
C ASP A 268 -20.61 -3.80 3.62
N GLY A 269 -19.46 -4.38 3.23
CA GLY A 269 -18.44 -3.74 2.40
C GLY A 269 -17.42 -2.90 3.17
N SER A 270 -17.57 -2.74 4.48
CA SER A 270 -16.59 -2.05 5.33
C SER A 270 -15.31 -2.89 5.47
N GLY A 271 -14.16 -2.21 5.51
CA GLY A 271 -12.85 -2.85 5.64
C GLY A 271 -12.27 -2.68 7.05
N ARG A 272 -11.75 -3.77 7.63
CA ARG A 272 -10.90 -3.73 8.82
C ARG A 272 -9.46 -4.03 8.43
N ARG A 273 -8.55 -3.08 8.67
CA ARG A 273 -7.11 -3.26 8.42
C ARG A 273 -6.56 -4.41 9.26
N LEU A 274 -5.90 -5.34 8.58
CA LEU A 274 -5.18 -6.45 9.19
C LEU A 274 -3.72 -6.08 9.44
N ASN A 275 -3.14 -6.66 10.49
CA ASN A 275 -1.71 -6.53 10.75
C ASN A 275 -0.91 -7.40 9.76
N PRO A 276 0.01 -6.85 8.94
CA PRO A 276 0.78 -7.62 7.97
C PRO A 276 1.69 -8.68 8.62
N ASP A 277 2.15 -8.44 9.86
CA ASP A 277 2.99 -9.39 10.59
C ASP A 277 2.17 -10.46 11.34
N GLY A 278 0.86 -10.25 11.49
CA GLY A 278 -0.05 -11.21 12.11
C GLY A 278 -0.38 -12.37 11.17
N THR A 279 -0.67 -13.53 11.75
CA THR A 279 -1.19 -14.68 11.00
C THR A 279 -2.67 -14.50 10.66
N LEU A 280 -3.16 -15.19 9.62
CA LEU A 280 -4.58 -15.20 9.28
C LEU A 280 -5.45 -15.65 10.47
N HIS A 281 -4.97 -16.59 11.28
CA HIS A 281 -5.64 -17.04 12.50
C HIS A 281 -5.73 -15.94 13.57
N GLU A 282 -4.61 -15.29 13.90
CA GLU A 282 -4.57 -14.22 14.92
C GLU A 282 -5.41 -13.02 14.52
N GLU A 283 -5.44 -12.72 13.22
CA GLU A 283 -6.24 -11.65 12.66
C GLU A 283 -7.72 -12.02 12.49
N GLY A 284 -8.13 -13.24 12.85
CA GLY A 284 -9.51 -13.70 12.82
C GLY A 284 -10.10 -13.82 11.42
N VAL A 285 -9.27 -14.20 10.43
CA VAL A 285 -9.71 -14.52 9.07
C VAL A 285 -10.21 -15.96 9.02
N HIS A 286 -11.42 -16.15 8.48
CA HIS A 286 -12.10 -17.43 8.41
C HIS A 286 -12.20 -17.95 6.97
N ASP A 287 -12.60 -19.22 6.84
CA ASP A 287 -12.80 -19.85 5.54
C ASP A 287 -13.94 -19.18 4.76
N GLY A 288 -13.68 -18.81 3.51
CA GLY A 288 -14.63 -18.11 2.65
C GLY A 288 -14.65 -16.58 2.79
N ASP A 289 -13.82 -16.02 3.67
CA ASP A 289 -13.77 -14.57 3.87
C ASP A 289 -13.24 -13.82 2.65
N ARG A 290 -13.60 -12.53 2.60
CA ARG A 290 -13.16 -11.58 1.59
C ARG A 290 -12.08 -10.67 2.15
N LEU A 291 -10.97 -10.58 1.44
CA LEU A 291 -9.88 -9.66 1.73
C LEU A 291 -9.72 -8.66 0.58
N ARG A 292 -9.14 -7.51 0.87
CA ARG A 292 -8.79 -6.50 -0.13
C ARG A 292 -7.34 -6.09 0.08
N VAL A 293 -6.52 -6.26 -0.95
CA VAL A 293 -5.14 -5.79 -0.99
C VAL A 293 -5.12 -4.40 -1.59
N GLY A 294 -4.54 -3.45 -0.87
CA GLY A 294 -4.19 -2.13 -1.35
C GLY A 294 -2.70 -1.85 -1.16
N PHE A 295 -2.29 -0.62 -1.48
CA PHE A 295 -0.96 -0.13 -1.15
C PHE A 295 -0.98 0.69 0.15
N HIS A 296 0.13 0.63 0.91
CA HIS A 296 0.36 1.45 2.08
C HIS A 296 0.24 2.91 1.67
N ALA A 297 -0.73 3.56 2.28
CA ALA A 297 -0.89 4.99 2.25
C ALA A 297 0.29 5.62 3.03
N THR A 298 1.32 6.08 2.32
CA THR A 298 2.29 7.05 2.88
C THR A 298 1.52 8.31 3.28
N ALA A 299 2.01 9.09 4.25
CA ALA A 299 1.36 10.32 4.73
C ALA A 299 1.37 11.44 3.65
N ALA A 300 0.48 11.25 2.67
CA ALA A 300 -0.20 12.14 1.75
C ALA A 300 -1.53 11.43 1.33
N ALA A 301 -2.01 10.52 2.18
CA ALA A 301 -3.11 9.62 1.90
C ALA A 301 -4.43 10.35 2.02
N VAL A 302 -5.26 10.20 1.00
CA VAL A 302 -6.63 10.69 0.98
C VAL A 302 -7.35 10.20 2.23
N ASN A 303 -7.90 11.12 3.02
CA ASN A 303 -8.81 10.78 4.11
C ASN A 303 -9.95 9.92 3.53
N PRO A 304 -10.27 8.74 4.11
CA PRO A 304 -11.32 7.87 3.61
C PRO A 304 -12.67 8.57 3.41
N VAL A 305 -12.99 9.55 4.27
CA VAL A 305 -14.19 10.38 4.16
C VAL A 305 -14.10 11.29 2.92
N ASP A 306 -12.97 11.96 2.72
CA ASP A 306 -12.74 12.83 1.55
C ASP A 306 -12.75 12.03 0.24
N ARG A 307 -12.30 10.76 0.28
CA ARG A 307 -12.40 9.85 -0.85
C ARG A 307 -13.85 9.48 -1.14
N GLU A 308 -14.58 9.04 -0.13
CA GLU A 308 -15.98 8.64 -0.28
C GLU A 308 -16.84 9.81 -0.78
N ASP A 309 -16.67 11.00 -0.22
CA ASP A 309 -17.32 12.23 -0.67
C ASP A 309 -16.98 12.56 -2.13
N ALA A 310 -15.72 12.36 -2.52
CA ALA A 310 -15.30 12.54 -3.91
C ALA A 310 -15.92 11.52 -4.86
N LEU A 311 -16.01 10.24 -4.46
CA LEU A 311 -16.67 9.20 -5.27
C LEU A 311 -18.17 9.51 -5.45
N PHE A 312 -18.86 9.94 -4.39
CA PHE A 312 -20.26 10.36 -4.48
C PHE A 312 -20.43 11.59 -5.38
N ARG A 313 -19.55 12.59 -5.25
CA ARG A 313 -19.56 13.78 -6.13
C ARG A 313 -19.39 13.40 -7.59
N VAL A 314 -18.37 12.59 -7.91
CA VAL A 314 -18.10 12.14 -9.29
C VAL A 314 -19.29 11.39 -9.87
N LYS A 315 -19.85 10.45 -9.10
CA LYS A 315 -21.04 9.71 -9.52
C LYS A 315 -22.16 10.66 -9.94
N ASN A 316 -22.49 11.63 -9.10
CA ASN A 316 -23.57 12.57 -9.40
C ASN A 316 -23.26 13.41 -10.65
N GLN A 317 -22.04 13.93 -10.78
CA GLN A 317 -21.61 14.72 -11.95
C GLN A 317 -21.69 13.93 -13.26
N VAL A 318 -21.22 12.67 -13.27
CA VAL A 318 -21.28 11.80 -14.45
C VAL A 318 -22.73 11.47 -14.83
N LEU A 319 -23.57 11.17 -13.84
CA LEU A 319 -24.99 10.88 -14.06
C LEU A 319 -25.76 12.11 -14.53
N ASP A 320 -25.49 13.29 -13.98
CA ASP A 320 -26.08 14.56 -14.40
C ASP A 320 -25.70 14.87 -15.86
N TYR A 321 -24.43 14.65 -16.23
CA TYR A 321 -23.97 14.80 -17.61
C TYR A 321 -24.70 13.83 -18.56
N ALA A 322 -24.82 12.55 -18.18
CA ALA A 322 -25.53 11.55 -18.97
C ALA A 322 -27.03 11.86 -19.11
N ALA A 323 -27.68 12.36 -18.05
CA ALA A 323 -29.07 12.78 -18.10
C ALA A 323 -29.30 13.95 -19.07
N ALA A 324 -28.32 14.85 -19.20
CA ALA A 324 -28.35 15.96 -20.15
C ALA A 324 -28.01 15.54 -21.60
N HIS A 325 -27.42 14.36 -21.81
CA HIS A 325 -26.95 13.88 -23.11
C HIS A 325 -27.49 12.46 -23.39
N PRO A 326 -28.67 12.32 -24.03
CA PRO A 326 -29.32 11.02 -24.23
C PRO A 326 -28.53 10.01 -25.07
N ASP A 327 -27.57 10.48 -25.87
CA ASP A 327 -26.63 9.69 -26.65
C ASP A 327 -25.41 9.19 -25.85
N PHE A 328 -25.32 9.57 -24.57
CA PHE A 328 -24.21 9.26 -23.69
C PHE A 328 -24.66 8.31 -22.57
N ARG A 329 -24.26 7.05 -22.67
CA ARG A 329 -24.60 5.99 -21.72
C ARG A 329 -23.47 5.79 -20.73
N VAL A 330 -23.84 5.50 -19.48
CA VAL A 330 -22.91 5.25 -18.38
C VAL A 330 -23.30 3.96 -17.69
N GLU A 331 -22.33 3.06 -17.58
CA GLU A 331 -22.36 1.91 -16.69
C GLU A 331 -21.27 2.07 -15.64
N ALA A 332 -21.52 1.62 -14.41
CA ALA A 332 -20.55 1.74 -13.33
C ALA A 332 -20.46 0.43 -12.55
N ASN A 333 -19.29 0.15 -11.99
CA ASN A 333 -19.04 -1.11 -11.27
C ASN A 333 -19.78 -1.21 -9.92
N SER A 334 -20.29 -0.10 -9.39
CA SER A 334 -21.06 -0.03 -8.14
C SER A 334 -22.14 1.05 -8.23
N LEU A 335 -23.23 0.89 -7.48
CA LEU A 335 -24.29 1.91 -7.38
C LEU A 335 -24.05 2.93 -6.26
N LEU A 336 -23.18 2.61 -5.29
CA LEU A 336 -22.94 3.43 -4.11
C LEU A 336 -21.69 4.29 -4.28
N ALA A 337 -20.53 3.65 -4.36
CA ALA A 337 -19.23 4.29 -4.51
C ALA A 337 -18.48 3.70 -5.72
N PRO A 338 -18.81 4.13 -6.95
CA PRO A 338 -18.22 3.57 -8.15
C PRO A 338 -16.77 4.04 -8.33
N THR A 339 -15.88 3.10 -8.60
CA THR A 339 -14.47 3.36 -8.91
C THR A 339 -14.16 3.17 -10.39
N GLU A 340 -15.10 2.67 -11.17
CA GLU A 340 -14.97 2.48 -12.60
C GLU A 340 -16.26 2.92 -13.29
N TYR A 341 -16.12 3.69 -14.37
CA TYR A 341 -17.21 4.14 -15.24
C TYR A 341 -16.91 3.74 -16.67
N ARG A 342 -17.80 2.94 -17.26
CA ARG A 342 -17.82 2.65 -18.69
C ARG A 342 -18.79 3.62 -19.36
N LEU A 343 -18.27 4.38 -20.31
CA LEU A 343 -18.97 5.40 -21.06
C LEU A 343 -19.14 4.91 -22.50
N GLU A 344 -20.34 5.02 -23.05
CA GLU A 344 -20.62 4.71 -24.45
C GLU A 344 -21.31 5.92 -25.10
N PHE A 345 -20.79 6.40 -26.23
CA PHE A 345 -21.36 7.54 -26.92
C PHE A 345 -21.06 7.54 -28.43
N GLU A 346 -21.86 8.30 -29.17
CA GLU A 346 -21.66 8.55 -30.59
C GLU A 346 -20.96 9.89 -30.85
N GLN A 347 -19.90 9.88 -31.64
CA GLN A 347 -19.18 11.06 -32.10
C GLN A 347 -18.39 10.71 -33.37
N PRO A 348 -18.58 11.40 -34.51
CA PRO A 348 -17.75 11.19 -35.68
C PRO A 348 -16.26 11.38 -35.39
N SER A 349 -15.45 10.42 -35.82
CA SER A 349 -14.04 10.30 -35.46
C SER A 349 -13.25 9.38 -36.42
N PHE A 350 -12.03 9.00 -36.05
CA PHE A 350 -11.11 8.20 -36.85
C PHE A 350 -10.62 6.93 -36.13
N GLY A 351 -10.81 5.78 -36.77
CA GLY A 351 -10.24 4.50 -36.38
C GLY A 351 -8.91 4.22 -37.09
N PRO A 352 -8.19 3.17 -36.67
CA PRO A 352 -6.89 2.85 -37.24
C PRO A 352 -6.99 2.54 -38.74
N PRO A 353 -5.93 2.83 -39.52
CA PRO A 353 -5.89 2.48 -40.92
C PRO A 353 -5.90 0.94 -41.10
N GLU A 354 -6.53 0.46 -42.17
CA GLU A 354 -6.59 -0.99 -42.47
C GLU A 354 -5.21 -1.58 -42.76
N VAL A 355 -4.28 -0.75 -43.22
CA VAL A 355 -2.88 -1.12 -43.47
C VAL A 355 -1.95 -0.13 -42.76
N PRO A 356 -0.80 -0.58 -42.24
CA PRO A 356 0.18 0.31 -41.63
C PRO A 356 0.58 1.46 -42.57
N GLY A 357 0.47 2.70 -42.09
CA GLY A 357 0.75 3.92 -42.87
C GLY A 357 -0.35 4.30 -43.89
N GLY A 358 -1.49 3.60 -43.90
CA GLY A 358 -2.65 3.94 -44.71
C GLY A 358 -3.50 5.09 -44.15
N GLU A 359 -4.61 5.37 -44.81
CA GLU A 359 -5.59 6.36 -44.35
C GLU A 359 -6.44 5.80 -43.21
N PRO A 360 -6.72 6.59 -42.15
CA PRO A 360 -7.60 6.15 -41.08
C PRO A 360 -9.03 5.98 -41.59
N VAL A 361 -9.78 5.10 -40.94
CA VAL A 361 -11.18 4.80 -41.27
C VAL A 361 -12.12 5.71 -40.49
N ASP A 362 -13.24 6.11 -41.08
CA ASP A 362 -14.24 6.89 -40.34
C ASP A 362 -14.97 5.97 -39.34
N ILE A 363 -15.03 6.39 -38.08
CA ILE A 363 -15.79 5.71 -37.01
C ILE A 363 -16.74 6.70 -36.34
N GLY A 364 -17.69 6.20 -35.57
CA GLY A 364 -18.67 7.05 -34.88
C GLY A 364 -19.06 6.58 -33.48
N PHE A 365 -18.64 5.39 -33.05
CA PHE A 365 -19.02 4.82 -31.76
C PHE A 365 -17.80 4.66 -30.89
N HIS A 366 -17.89 5.11 -29.64
CA HIS A 366 -16.79 5.10 -28.69
C HIS A 366 -17.20 4.42 -27.40
N VAL A 367 -16.27 3.62 -26.89
CA VAL A 367 -16.33 3.07 -25.53
C VAL A 367 -15.10 3.57 -24.80
N VAL A 368 -15.31 4.23 -23.66
CA VAL A 368 -14.25 4.79 -22.81
C VAL A 368 -14.46 4.30 -21.38
N VAL A 369 -13.38 3.93 -20.70
CA VAL A 369 -13.40 3.54 -19.28
C VAL A 369 -12.62 4.56 -18.47
N ILE A 370 -13.24 5.09 -17.43
CA ILE A 370 -12.61 5.94 -16.42
C ILE A 370 -12.38 5.09 -15.16
N MET A 371 -11.15 5.07 -14.66
CA MET A 371 -10.77 4.38 -13.43
C MET A 371 -10.31 5.35 -12.36
N LEU A 372 -10.96 5.30 -11.20
CA LEU A 372 -10.64 6.05 -9.99
C LEU A 372 -9.75 5.21 -9.08
N GLY A 373 -8.44 5.33 -9.29
CA GLY A 373 -7.44 4.60 -8.50
C GLY A 373 -7.54 4.86 -6.99
N PRO A 374 -6.86 4.07 -6.16
CA PRO A 374 -6.93 4.15 -4.69
C PRO A 374 -6.49 5.50 -4.12
N GLU A 375 -5.73 6.29 -4.88
CA GLU A 375 -5.26 7.63 -4.49
C GLU A 375 -6.18 8.77 -4.94
N PHE A 376 -7.29 8.46 -5.62
CA PHE A 376 -8.33 9.45 -5.94
C PHE A 376 -8.95 10.03 -4.66
N PRO A 377 -9.21 11.36 -4.57
CA PRO A 377 -9.07 12.38 -5.62
C PRO A 377 -7.74 13.14 -5.56
N VAL A 378 -6.71 12.66 -4.86
CA VAL A 378 -5.38 13.33 -4.83
C VAL A 378 -4.60 13.07 -6.12
N VAL A 379 -4.76 11.89 -6.71
CA VAL A 379 -4.23 11.54 -8.03
C VAL A 379 -5.36 11.53 -9.05
N ALA A 380 -5.06 12.02 -10.26
CA ALA A 380 -5.99 12.07 -11.37
C ALA A 380 -6.55 10.67 -11.74
N PRO A 381 -7.79 10.59 -12.25
CA PRO A 381 -8.32 9.35 -12.78
C PRO A 381 -7.53 8.93 -14.02
N GLN A 382 -7.44 7.62 -14.25
CA GLN A 382 -6.94 7.10 -15.51
C GLN A 382 -8.10 6.90 -16.48
N VAL A 383 -7.87 7.21 -17.77
CA VAL A 383 -8.89 7.04 -18.80
C VAL A 383 -8.36 6.18 -19.93
N PHE A 384 -9.15 5.20 -20.35
CA PHE A 384 -8.80 4.24 -21.39
C PHE A 384 -9.85 4.22 -22.49
N TRP A 385 -9.41 4.39 -23.73
CA TRP A 385 -10.21 4.18 -24.92
C TRP A 385 -10.24 2.70 -25.28
N MET A 386 -11.43 2.10 -25.28
CA MET A 386 -11.59 0.65 -25.50
C MET A 386 -11.86 0.30 -26.96
N THR A 387 -12.52 1.19 -27.70
CA THR A 387 -12.70 1.04 -29.16
C THR A 387 -11.40 1.40 -29.89
N PRO A 388 -11.00 0.66 -30.94
CA PRO A 388 -9.84 1.01 -31.76
C PRO A 388 -9.91 2.48 -32.21
N PHE A 389 -8.97 3.29 -31.76
CA PHE A 389 -9.04 4.73 -31.91
C PHE A 389 -7.70 5.27 -32.40
N PHE A 390 -7.72 5.96 -33.53
CA PHE A 390 -6.56 6.61 -34.12
C PHE A 390 -6.58 8.05 -33.66
N HIS A 391 -5.74 8.44 -32.69
CA HIS A 391 -5.75 9.79 -32.14
C HIS A 391 -4.42 10.14 -31.44
N PRO A 392 -3.87 11.35 -31.63
CA PRO A 392 -2.56 11.73 -31.06
C PRO A 392 -2.43 11.54 -29.54
N ASN A 393 -3.48 11.90 -28.79
CA ASN A 393 -3.49 11.84 -27.33
C ASN A 393 -3.82 10.45 -26.75
N VAL A 394 -4.00 9.41 -27.57
CA VAL A 394 -4.39 8.09 -27.09
C VAL A 394 -3.28 7.10 -27.41
N TRP A 395 -2.84 6.33 -26.42
CA TRP A 395 -1.87 5.28 -26.66
C TRP A 395 -2.51 4.22 -27.55
N PRO A 396 -1.87 3.84 -28.67
CA PRO A 396 -2.50 2.95 -29.65
C PRO A 396 -3.04 1.67 -29.01
N ASN A 397 -4.34 1.44 -29.19
CA ASN A 397 -5.05 0.20 -28.81
C ASN A 397 -5.31 -0.71 -30.01
N TYR A 398 -4.55 -0.51 -31.09
CA TYR A 398 -4.56 -1.28 -32.32
C TYR A 398 -3.13 -1.74 -32.64
N ASP A 399 -2.95 -2.66 -33.60
CA ASP A 399 -1.61 -3.17 -33.91
C ASP A 399 -0.72 -2.10 -34.53
N SER A 400 0.29 -1.67 -33.78
CA SER A 400 1.31 -0.71 -34.21
C SER A 400 2.64 -1.01 -33.49
N PRO A 401 3.79 -0.52 -34.00
CA PRO A 401 5.05 -0.60 -33.27
C PRO A 401 4.92 -0.03 -31.85
N ARG A 402 4.26 1.12 -31.71
CA ARG A 402 4.07 1.81 -30.44
C ARG A 402 3.21 1.04 -29.43
N MET A 403 2.11 0.42 -29.87
CA MET A 403 1.31 -0.47 -29.00
C MET A 403 2.15 -1.61 -28.42
N ARG A 404 3.04 -2.19 -29.24
CA ARG A 404 3.88 -3.34 -28.84
C ARG A 404 4.96 -2.97 -27.82
N GLU A 405 5.36 -1.70 -27.74
CA GLU A 405 6.31 -1.20 -26.72
C GLU A 405 5.71 -1.29 -25.31
N ASN A 406 4.41 -1.00 -25.16
CA ASN A 406 3.72 -1.08 -23.88
C ASN A 406 2.24 -1.46 -24.05
N LYS A 407 1.98 -2.78 -24.05
CA LYS A 407 0.62 -3.32 -24.17
C LYS A 407 -0.30 -2.90 -23.04
N SER A 408 0.24 -2.68 -21.84
CA SER A 408 -0.56 -2.29 -20.67
C SER A 408 -1.08 -0.86 -20.75
N ALA A 409 -0.48 -0.02 -21.58
CA ALA A 409 -0.95 1.33 -21.86
C ALA A 409 -1.97 1.39 -23.01
N ALA A 410 -2.37 0.26 -23.62
CA ALA A 410 -3.30 0.26 -24.75
C ALA A 410 -4.58 1.06 -24.44
N GLY A 411 -4.82 2.13 -25.21
CA GLY A 411 -5.98 3.00 -25.07
C GLY A 411 -5.83 4.09 -24.02
N LEU A 412 -4.74 4.12 -23.25
CA LEU A 412 -4.52 5.15 -22.23
C LEU A 412 -4.57 6.55 -22.86
N VAL A 413 -5.38 7.43 -22.27
CA VAL A 413 -5.56 8.81 -22.75
C VAL A 413 -4.60 9.72 -22.01
N CYS A 414 -3.82 10.50 -22.76
CA CYS A 414 -3.08 11.64 -22.22
C CYS A 414 -4.07 12.78 -21.97
N LEU A 415 -4.28 13.13 -20.69
CA LEU A 415 -5.11 14.27 -20.32
C LEU A 415 -4.34 15.62 -20.37
N GLY A 416 -3.06 15.58 -20.76
CA GLY A 416 -2.23 16.77 -20.98
C GLY A 416 -2.12 17.65 -19.73
N ALA A 417 -2.49 18.93 -19.86
CA ALA A 417 -2.48 19.90 -18.76
C ALA A 417 -3.32 19.45 -17.55
N LEU A 418 -4.33 18.59 -17.72
CA LEU A 418 -5.09 18.05 -16.59
C LEU A 418 -4.33 17.00 -15.79
N ASP A 419 -3.30 16.36 -16.34
CA ASP A 419 -2.40 15.47 -15.59
C ASP A 419 -1.29 16.29 -14.91
N GLU A 420 -0.78 17.34 -15.60
CA GLU A 420 0.27 18.23 -15.09
C GLU A 420 -0.25 19.27 -14.06
N SER A 421 -1.54 19.64 -14.10
CA SER A 421 -2.19 20.63 -13.21
C SER A 421 -3.51 20.13 -12.62
N TYR A 422 -3.62 18.81 -12.42
CA TYR A 422 -4.79 18.18 -11.83
C TYR A 422 -5.20 18.85 -10.50
N GLU A 423 -6.48 19.20 -10.39
CA GLU A 423 -7.11 19.61 -9.13
C GLU A 423 -8.13 18.55 -8.70
N SER A 424 -8.15 18.22 -7.40
CA SER A 424 -9.12 17.30 -6.80
C SER A 424 -10.59 17.78 -6.90
N SER A 425 -10.78 19.05 -7.26
CA SER A 425 -12.04 19.73 -7.52
C SER A 425 -12.58 19.50 -8.95
N LEU A 426 -11.82 18.82 -9.84
CA LEU A 426 -12.19 18.60 -11.23
C LEU A 426 -13.63 18.08 -11.35
N ASP A 427 -14.43 18.76 -12.17
CA ASP A 427 -15.79 18.35 -12.48
C ASP A 427 -15.78 17.25 -13.55
N PHE A 428 -16.33 16.09 -13.19
CA PHE A 428 -16.37 14.95 -14.11
C PHE A 428 -17.37 15.14 -15.26
N GLY A 429 -18.34 16.06 -15.15
CA GLY A 429 -19.13 16.49 -16.31
C GLY A 429 -18.26 17.17 -17.36
N THR A 430 -17.28 17.97 -16.92
CA THR A 430 -16.29 18.60 -17.81
C THR A 430 -15.34 17.56 -18.40
N LEU A 431 -14.91 16.56 -17.63
CA LEU A 431 -14.14 15.43 -18.17
C LEU A 431 -14.92 14.67 -19.26
N CYS A 432 -16.20 14.36 -19.03
CA CYS A 432 -17.05 13.70 -20.04
C CYS A 432 -17.20 14.54 -21.31
N ALA A 433 -17.39 15.86 -21.20
CA ALA A 433 -17.41 16.78 -22.34
C ALA A 433 -16.06 16.76 -23.08
N MET A 434 -14.96 16.82 -22.34
CA MET A 434 -13.61 16.78 -22.90
C MET A 434 -13.35 15.49 -23.68
N LEU A 435 -13.81 14.34 -23.21
CA LEU A 435 -13.67 13.07 -23.93
C LEU A 435 -14.40 13.09 -25.27
N ARG A 436 -15.58 13.72 -25.35
CA ARG A 436 -16.26 13.93 -26.65
C ARG A 436 -15.47 14.86 -27.57
N GLU A 437 -14.86 15.90 -27.01
CA GLU A 437 -14.02 16.83 -27.78
C GLU A 437 -12.73 16.17 -28.29
N ILE A 438 -12.15 15.24 -27.53
CA ILE A 438 -11.05 14.37 -27.98
C ILE A 438 -11.53 13.50 -29.14
N ALA A 439 -12.68 12.82 -29.01
CA ALA A 439 -13.24 12.01 -30.09
C ALA A 439 -13.49 12.86 -31.36
N ALA A 440 -13.93 14.10 -31.20
CA ALA A 440 -14.17 15.04 -32.29
C ALA A 440 -12.89 15.67 -32.87
N TYR A 441 -11.68 15.34 -32.38
CA TYR A 441 -10.43 16.00 -32.77
C TYR A 441 -10.45 17.53 -32.52
N ARG A 442 -11.11 17.98 -31.45
CA ARG A 442 -11.13 19.39 -31.03
C ARG A 442 -10.17 19.68 -29.89
N ASN A 443 -9.81 18.65 -29.13
CA ASN A 443 -8.89 18.77 -28.00
C ASN A 443 -7.69 17.84 -28.18
N TYR A 444 -6.70 18.31 -28.93
CA TYR A 444 -5.40 17.65 -29.05
C TYR A 444 -4.32 18.67 -29.38
N SER A 445 -3.08 18.34 -28.99
CA SER A 445 -1.88 19.00 -29.49
C SER A 445 -0.94 17.92 -29.99
N VAL A 446 -0.04 18.30 -30.89
CA VAL A 446 1.10 17.46 -31.28
C VAL A 446 2.42 18.05 -30.75
N TRP A 447 2.35 19.19 -30.07
CA TRP A 447 3.47 19.97 -29.54
C TRP A 447 3.23 20.39 -28.09
N LYS A 448 4.29 20.39 -27.27
CA LYS A 448 4.34 21.10 -25.99
C LYS A 448 4.69 22.57 -26.18
N ASP A 449 4.46 23.38 -25.15
CA ASP A 449 4.80 24.81 -25.12
C ASP A 449 6.30 25.10 -25.34
N ASP A 450 7.16 24.14 -24.96
CA ASP A 450 8.61 24.22 -25.17
C ASP A 450 9.05 23.78 -26.59
N GLY A 451 8.10 23.37 -27.44
CA GLY A 451 8.33 22.91 -28.80
C GLY A 451 8.75 21.43 -28.93
N SER A 452 8.77 20.68 -27.83
CA SER A 452 8.88 19.21 -27.87
C SER A 452 7.57 18.58 -28.36
N VAL A 453 7.62 17.31 -28.77
CA VAL A 453 6.45 16.57 -29.25
C VAL A 453 5.63 16.04 -28.08
N ASP A 454 4.30 16.17 -28.17
CA ASP A 454 3.37 15.69 -27.14
C ASP A 454 2.29 14.80 -27.73
N PHE A 455 2.60 13.52 -27.90
CA PHE A 455 1.63 12.54 -28.39
C PHE A 455 1.98 11.14 -27.89
N PHE A 456 0.95 10.33 -27.70
CA PHE A 456 1.10 8.89 -27.50
C PHE A 456 1.14 8.14 -28.82
N ASP A 457 0.31 8.53 -29.79
CA ASP A 457 0.28 7.96 -31.13
C ASP A 457 0.97 8.88 -32.15
N GLY A 458 2.21 8.53 -32.51
CA GLY A 458 3.00 9.28 -33.46
C GLY A 458 2.53 9.17 -34.91
N ASP A 459 1.82 8.10 -35.27
CA ASP A 459 1.28 7.94 -36.62
C ASP A 459 0.03 8.81 -36.78
N ALA A 460 -0.85 8.83 -35.78
CA ALA A 460 -1.99 9.74 -35.75
C ALA A 460 -1.58 11.21 -35.68
N ALA A 461 -0.56 11.56 -34.89
CA ALA A 461 -0.01 12.91 -34.82
C ALA A 461 0.50 13.39 -36.19
N ARG A 462 1.31 12.55 -36.85
CA ARG A 462 1.88 12.85 -38.17
C ARG A 462 0.81 12.97 -39.24
N TRP A 463 -0.19 12.07 -39.24
CA TRP A 463 -1.32 12.17 -40.16
C TRP A 463 -2.10 13.47 -39.94
N ALA A 464 -2.45 13.79 -38.69
CA ALA A 464 -3.21 15.00 -38.36
C ALA A 464 -2.52 16.28 -38.84
N GLU A 465 -1.18 16.35 -38.72
CA GLU A 465 -0.38 17.49 -39.17
C GLU A 465 -0.23 17.56 -40.70
N LEU A 466 0.05 16.44 -41.37
CA LEU A 466 0.45 16.46 -42.78
C LEU A 466 -0.73 16.34 -43.76
N ALA A 467 -1.78 15.60 -43.41
CA ALA A 467 -2.84 15.22 -44.34
C ALA A 467 -4.26 15.27 -43.76
N GLY A 468 -4.40 15.16 -42.43
CA GLY A 468 -5.68 14.96 -41.76
C GLY A 468 -6.56 16.21 -41.68
N GLY A 469 -6.00 17.41 -41.81
CA GLY A 469 -6.72 18.68 -41.61
C GLY A 469 -8.09 18.78 -42.30
N PRO A 470 -8.22 18.53 -43.62
CA PRO A 470 -9.52 18.57 -44.29
C PRO A 470 -10.55 17.55 -43.79
N ARG A 471 -10.10 16.36 -43.34
CA ARG A 471 -10.99 15.32 -42.79
C ARG A 471 -11.39 15.68 -41.36
N ILE A 472 -10.45 16.14 -40.54
CA ILE A 472 -10.71 16.64 -39.18
C ILE A 472 -11.74 17.78 -39.21
N ALA A 473 -11.58 18.75 -40.11
CA ALA A 473 -12.55 19.84 -40.26
C ALA A 473 -13.95 19.34 -40.67
N ARG A 474 -14.04 18.26 -41.45
CA ARG A 474 -15.31 17.68 -41.92
C ARG A 474 -16.13 17.05 -40.80
N ILE A 475 -15.47 16.44 -39.81
CA ILE A 475 -16.12 15.90 -38.61
C ILE A 475 -16.37 17.01 -37.55
N GLY A 476 -16.07 18.27 -37.89
CA GLY A 476 -16.23 19.41 -37.01
C GLY A 476 -15.09 19.58 -35.99
N GLY A 477 -13.95 18.93 -36.20
CA GLY A 477 -12.74 19.05 -35.39
C GLY A 477 -11.92 20.31 -35.66
N THR A 478 -10.82 20.48 -34.92
CA THR A 478 -9.91 21.60 -35.06
C THR A 478 -8.57 21.12 -35.62
N PRO A 479 -8.29 21.32 -36.93
CA PRO A 479 -7.03 20.90 -37.52
C PRO A 479 -5.83 21.50 -36.78
N SER A 480 -4.79 20.70 -36.55
CA SER A 480 -3.56 21.18 -35.95
C SER A 480 -2.95 22.24 -36.88
N HIS A 481 -2.78 23.46 -36.36
CA HIS A 481 -2.12 24.51 -37.10
C HIS A 481 -0.63 24.16 -37.19
N ALA A 482 -0.20 23.65 -38.34
CA ALA A 482 1.21 23.63 -38.72
C ALA A 482 1.77 25.03 -38.51
N ARG A 483 2.63 25.19 -37.49
CA ARG A 483 3.40 26.39 -37.10
C ARG A 483 3.20 27.60 -38.03
N LEU A 484 2.04 28.27 -37.95
CA LEU A 484 1.80 29.48 -38.70
C LEU A 484 2.48 30.63 -37.96
N GLN A 485 3.72 30.88 -38.39
CA GLN A 485 4.57 32.04 -38.14
C GLN A 485 4.90 32.36 -36.67
N ARG A 486 6.20 32.54 -36.40
CA ARG A 486 6.69 33.27 -35.22
C ARG A 486 5.81 34.51 -35.03
N LYS A 487 4.97 34.55 -33.99
CA LYS A 487 4.37 35.78 -33.50
C LYS A 487 5.54 36.73 -33.23
N GLY A 488 5.68 37.75 -34.07
CA GLY A 488 6.61 38.85 -33.82
C GLY A 488 6.33 39.36 -32.42
N SER A 489 7.39 39.53 -31.61
CA SER A 489 7.24 40.08 -30.28
C SER A 489 6.65 41.48 -30.39
N TYR A 490 5.44 41.68 -29.90
CA TYR A 490 5.00 43.03 -29.57
C TYR A 490 5.83 43.47 -28.36
N ILE A 491 6.83 44.30 -28.64
CA ILE A 491 7.54 45.04 -27.61
C ILE A 491 6.57 46.11 -27.15
N ASN A 492 6.06 45.98 -25.92
CA ASN A 492 5.38 47.09 -25.26
C ASN A 492 6.41 48.22 -25.08
N VAL A 493 6.26 49.29 -25.85
CA VAL A 493 6.97 50.55 -25.60
C VAL A 493 6.26 51.24 -24.44
N ILE A 494 6.90 51.25 -23.28
CA ILE A 494 6.52 52.15 -22.19
C ILE A 494 7.10 53.52 -22.55
N GLU A 495 6.26 54.44 -23.00
CA GLU A 495 6.64 55.84 -23.08
C GLU A 495 6.81 56.38 -21.66
N GLN A 496 7.99 56.89 -21.35
CA GLN A 496 8.26 57.60 -20.10
C GLN A 496 7.66 59.00 -20.19
N ALA A 497 6.89 59.39 -19.18
CA ALA A 497 6.53 60.77 -18.90
C ALA A 497 7.64 61.48 -18.11
#